data_AF-A0A4D6NAM6-F1
#
_entry.id   AF-A0A4D6NAM6-F1
#
_cell.length_a   1.000
_cell.length_b   1.000
_cell.length_c   1.000
_cell.angle_alpha   90.00
_cell.angle_beta   90.00
_cell.angle_gamma   90.00
#
_symmetry.space_group_name_H-M   'P 1'
#
loop_
_entity.id
_entity.type
_entity.pdbx_description
1 polymer ?
#
loop_
_entity_poly.entity_id
_entity_poly.type
_entity_poly.pdbx_seq_one_letter_code
_entity_poly.pdbx_strand_id
1 'polypeptide(L)'
;MIMDRTSQSSSDSPTRDPKVLSIECLRGSSKADEWTGDMLQSGDIVEELRIGSTAKSQIRYQSPFKGGRSGVQKILQEAFKKKETSIVVRVRRGSEELAELQACIVPNELAAKKGLVLRSIDDPNYVVGFLDRTEAECFELQGTVCHLWPTFSRVFLVCLLTFELPCFFNN
;
A
#
# COMPACT_ATOMS: atom_id res chain seq x y z
N MET A 1 -48.28 23.81 10.73
CA MET A 1 -48.25 22.68 9.78
C MET A 1 -46.84 22.71 9.16
N ILE A 2 -45.88 21.92 9.69
CA ILE A 2 -45.50 20.54 9.26
C ILE A 2 -44.95 20.58 7.83
N MET A 3 -43.61 20.66 7.68
CA MET A 3 -42.68 19.59 7.24
C MET A 3 -42.94 19.16 5.77
N ASP A 4 -41.95 19.18 4.88
CA ASP A 4 -40.93 18.12 4.93
C ASP A 4 -39.60 18.48 4.25
N ARG A 5 -38.53 18.04 4.92
CA ARG A 5 -37.13 18.04 4.51
C ARG A 5 -36.84 16.63 4.02
N THR A 6 -36.99 16.37 2.73
CA THR A 6 -36.66 15.08 2.12
C THR A 6 -35.86 15.39 0.85
N SER A 7 -34.52 15.40 0.90
CA SER A 7 -33.66 14.21 0.92
C SER A 7 -34.08 13.22 -0.16
N GLN A 8 -33.49 13.26 -1.36
CA GLN A 8 -33.27 12.01 -2.09
C GLN A 8 -32.31 12.15 -3.28
N SER A 9 -31.21 11.41 -3.10
CA SER A 9 -30.61 10.54 -4.10
C SER A 9 -29.79 11.23 -5.19
N SER A 10 -28.57 11.63 -4.82
CA SER A 10 -27.44 11.63 -5.74
C SER A 10 -27.39 10.28 -6.47
N SER A 11 -27.59 10.34 -7.77
CA SER A 11 -27.54 9.21 -8.71
C SER A 11 -26.22 8.45 -8.56
N ASP A 12 -26.28 7.25 -8.00
CA ASP A 12 -25.21 6.26 -8.01
C ASP A 12 -25.19 5.61 -9.39
N SER A 13 -24.41 6.19 -10.31
CA SER A 13 -24.03 5.52 -11.56
C SER A 13 -22.94 4.48 -11.26
N PRO A 14 -23.05 3.23 -11.75
CA PRO A 14 -22.17 2.11 -11.39
C PRO A 14 -20.91 2.06 -12.26
N THR A 15 -20.17 3.17 -12.33
CA THR A 15 -18.80 3.21 -12.89
C THR A 15 -17.82 3.48 -11.75
N ARG A 16 -17.95 2.73 -10.66
CA ARG A 16 -16.92 2.72 -9.63
C ARG A 16 -15.93 1.64 -10.04
N ASP A 17 -14.85 2.05 -10.68
CA ASP A 17 -13.72 1.15 -10.91
C ASP A 17 -13.42 0.39 -9.62
N PRO A 18 -13.26 -0.95 -9.67
CA PRO A 18 -13.05 -1.75 -8.48
C PRO A 18 -11.80 -1.23 -7.76
N LYS A 19 -11.99 -0.68 -6.56
CA LYS A 19 -10.88 -0.19 -5.74
C LYS A 19 -10.10 -1.39 -5.22
N VAL A 20 -8.82 -1.43 -5.55
CA VAL A 20 -7.87 -2.41 -5.07
C VAL A 20 -7.12 -1.85 -3.87
N LEU A 21 -6.59 -2.75 -3.05
CA LEU A 21 -5.74 -2.38 -1.93
C LEU A 21 -4.31 -2.31 -2.44
N SER A 22 -3.68 -1.14 -2.33
CA SER A 22 -2.30 -0.90 -2.74
C SER A 22 -1.39 -0.68 -1.54
N ILE A 23 -0.10 -0.98 -1.73
CA ILE A 23 0.94 -0.67 -0.77
C ILE A 23 1.29 0.82 -0.82
N GLU A 24 1.55 1.39 0.34
CA GLU A 24 2.03 2.76 0.53
C GLU A 24 3.35 2.73 1.32
N CYS A 25 4.48 3.11 0.71
CA CYS A 25 5.75 3.28 1.42
C CYS A 25 5.66 4.49 2.38
N LEU A 26 5.72 4.27 3.70
CA LEU A 26 5.72 5.36 4.69
C LEU A 26 7.14 5.76 5.10
N ARG A 27 8.05 4.79 5.23
CA ARG A 27 9.48 4.99 5.45
C ARG A 27 10.27 4.06 4.55
N GLY A 28 11.23 4.62 3.82
CA GLY A 28 12.15 3.86 2.97
C GLY A 28 13.14 3.02 3.77
N SER A 29 13.63 1.94 3.17
CA SER A 29 14.69 1.11 3.74
C SER A 29 16.02 1.87 3.73
N SER A 30 16.84 1.66 4.76
CA SER A 30 18.21 2.17 4.82
C SER A 30 19.21 1.33 4.01
N LYS A 31 18.80 0.17 3.47
CA LYS A 31 19.60 -0.72 2.62
C LYS A 31 19.33 -0.51 1.12
N ALA A 32 19.04 0.73 0.74
CA ALA A 32 18.59 1.09 -0.60
C ALA A 32 19.62 0.81 -1.73
N ASP A 33 20.82 0.32 -1.41
CA ASP A 33 21.86 -0.07 -2.37
C ASP A 33 21.73 -1.54 -2.84
N GLU A 34 21.04 -2.41 -2.10
CA GLU A 34 20.90 -3.84 -2.42
C GLU A 34 19.43 -4.21 -2.58
N TRP A 35 18.94 -3.94 -3.78
CA TRP A 35 17.57 -4.18 -4.20
C TRP A 35 17.31 -5.67 -4.31
N THR A 36 16.65 -6.20 -3.31
CA THR A 36 16.22 -7.60 -3.27
C THR A 36 14.73 -7.63 -3.63
N GLY A 37 14.33 -8.57 -4.50
CA GLY A 37 13.01 -8.59 -5.15
C GLY A 37 11.81 -8.79 -4.20
N ASP A 38 12.09 -8.97 -2.93
CA ASP A 38 11.17 -9.07 -1.78
C ASP A 38 10.73 -7.72 -1.20
N MET A 39 11.36 -6.60 -1.59
CA MET A 39 10.91 -5.28 -1.17
C MET A 39 9.69 -4.79 -1.95
N LEU A 40 8.64 -4.41 -1.21
CA LEU A 40 7.41 -3.86 -1.81
C LEU A 40 7.59 -2.40 -2.25
N GLN A 41 6.78 -1.99 -3.20
CA GLN A 41 6.76 -0.62 -3.73
C GLN A 41 5.40 0.02 -3.55
N SER A 42 5.38 1.35 -3.52
CA SER A 42 4.13 2.09 -3.60
C SER A 42 3.43 1.76 -4.91
N GLY A 43 2.16 1.38 -4.84
CA GLY A 43 1.40 0.93 -6.01
C GLY A 43 1.41 -0.58 -6.24
N ASP A 44 2.17 -1.37 -5.47
CA ASP A 44 2.02 -2.82 -5.52
C ASP A 44 0.62 -3.21 -5.03
N ILE A 45 -0.06 -4.08 -5.79
CA ILE A 45 -1.45 -4.48 -5.51
C ILE A 45 -1.44 -5.66 -4.55
N VAL A 46 -2.14 -5.53 -3.42
CA VAL A 46 -2.22 -6.59 -2.42
C VAL A 46 -3.20 -7.67 -2.87
N GLU A 47 -2.67 -8.88 -3.04
CA GLU A 47 -3.46 -10.06 -3.42
C GLU A 47 -3.81 -10.92 -2.21
N GLU A 48 -2.88 -11.07 -1.25
CA GLU A 48 -3.10 -11.92 -0.08
C GLU A 48 -2.42 -11.36 1.17
N LEU A 49 -3.13 -11.42 2.30
CA LEU A 49 -2.61 -11.15 3.64
C LEU A 49 -2.68 -12.42 4.46
N ARG A 50 -1.58 -12.76 5.11
CA ARG A 50 -1.41 -13.96 5.93
C ARG A 50 -1.04 -13.52 7.33
N ILE A 51 -1.95 -13.59 8.28
CA ILE A 51 -1.68 -13.16 9.66
C ILE A 51 -1.53 -14.37 10.56
N GLY A 52 -0.45 -14.41 11.34
CA GLY A 52 -0.16 -15.48 12.30
C GLY A 52 1.33 -15.79 12.42
N SER A 53 1.74 -16.34 13.56
CA SER A 53 3.14 -16.71 13.83
C SER A 53 3.46 -18.17 13.50
N THR A 54 2.44 -19.02 13.33
CA THR A 54 2.58 -20.45 13.07
C THR A 54 1.76 -20.87 11.86
N ALA A 55 2.34 -21.71 10.99
CA ALA A 55 1.71 -22.14 9.73
C ALA A 55 0.31 -22.77 9.89
N LYS A 56 0.01 -23.35 11.07
CA LYS A 56 -1.30 -23.95 11.39
C LYS A 56 -2.34 -22.97 11.94
N SER A 57 -1.93 -21.80 12.42
CA SER A 57 -2.82 -20.76 12.95
C SER A 57 -2.92 -19.54 12.04
N GLN A 58 -2.33 -19.60 10.84
CA GLN A 58 -2.26 -18.47 9.95
C GLN A 58 -3.57 -18.25 9.21
N ILE A 59 -4.22 -17.12 9.47
CA ILE A 59 -5.45 -16.72 8.79
C ILE A 59 -5.07 -16.07 7.46
N ARG A 60 -5.67 -16.54 6.37
CA ARG A 60 -5.46 -16.02 5.02
C ARG A 60 -6.63 -15.14 4.62
N TYR A 61 -6.33 -13.93 4.17
CA TYR A 61 -7.29 -12.97 3.62
C TYR A 61 -6.87 -12.67 2.18
N GLN A 62 -7.76 -12.90 1.24
CA GLN A 62 -7.48 -12.68 -0.18
C GLN A 62 -8.25 -11.47 -0.70
N SER A 63 -7.69 -10.83 -1.73
CA SER A 63 -8.38 -9.84 -2.53
C SER A 63 -9.62 -10.49 -3.20
N PRO A 64 -10.71 -9.73 -3.44
CA PRO A 64 -10.95 -8.35 -3.04
C PRO A 64 -11.32 -8.24 -1.54
N PHE A 65 -10.66 -7.31 -0.84
CA PHE A 65 -10.90 -7.09 0.60
C PHE A 65 -12.24 -6.38 0.85
N LYS A 66 -13.13 -7.01 1.60
CA LYS A 66 -14.41 -6.41 2.00
C LYS A 66 -14.17 -5.15 2.82
N GLY A 67 -14.53 -3.98 2.26
CA GLY A 67 -14.32 -2.68 2.90
C GLY A 67 -12.92 -2.08 2.72
N GLY A 68 -12.11 -2.61 1.79
CA GLY A 68 -10.80 -2.06 1.40
C GLY A 68 -9.87 -1.86 2.59
N ARG A 69 -9.17 -0.72 2.62
CA ARG A 69 -8.27 -0.30 3.71
C ARG A 69 -8.95 -0.33 5.07
N SER A 70 -10.22 0.08 5.16
CA SER A 70 -10.94 0.11 6.43
C SER A 70 -11.21 -1.29 6.96
N GLY A 71 -11.51 -2.24 6.06
CA GLY A 71 -11.63 -3.67 6.40
C GLY A 71 -10.31 -4.26 6.86
N VAL A 72 -9.22 -3.98 6.13
CA VAL A 72 -7.86 -4.43 6.50
C VAL A 72 -7.43 -3.86 7.84
N GLN A 73 -7.68 -2.58 8.12
CA GLN A 73 -7.37 -1.98 9.42
C GLN A 73 -8.11 -2.68 10.58
N LYS A 74 -9.37 -3.10 10.39
CA LYS A 74 -10.09 -3.89 11.40
C LYS A 74 -9.44 -5.25 11.63
N ILE A 75 -9.06 -5.94 10.55
CA ILE A 75 -8.35 -7.23 10.61
C ILE A 75 -7.03 -7.08 11.39
N LEU A 76 -6.23 -6.06 11.06
CA LEU A 76 -4.98 -5.76 11.78
C LEU A 76 -5.24 -5.46 13.26
N GLN A 77 -6.30 -4.73 13.58
CA GLN A 77 -6.66 -4.40 14.96
C GLN A 77 -7.09 -5.63 15.76
N GLU A 78 -7.85 -6.53 15.16
CA GLU A 78 -8.22 -7.80 15.79
C GLU A 78 -7.00 -8.69 16.04
N ALA A 79 -6.10 -8.79 15.07
CA ALA A 79 -4.84 -9.52 15.19
C ALA A 79 -3.96 -8.96 16.30
N PHE A 80 -3.78 -7.63 16.33
CA PHE A 80 -3.03 -6.94 17.37
C PHE A 80 -3.63 -7.16 18.77
N LYS A 81 -4.97 -7.13 18.91
CA LYS A 81 -5.65 -7.47 20.17
C LYS A 81 -5.42 -8.92 20.61
N LYS A 82 -5.35 -9.85 19.66
CA LYS A 82 -5.03 -11.27 19.89
C LYS A 82 -3.53 -11.52 20.12
N LYS A 83 -2.69 -10.48 20.07
CA LYS A 83 -1.22 -10.55 20.12
C LYS A 83 -0.59 -11.31 18.95
N GLU A 84 -1.32 -11.45 17.85
CA GLU A 84 -0.80 -11.98 16.59
C GLU A 84 -0.32 -10.81 15.74
N THR A 85 0.96 -10.48 15.83
CA THR A 85 1.55 -9.35 15.11
C THR A 85 2.35 -9.75 13.89
N SER A 86 2.61 -11.03 13.67
CA SER A 86 3.28 -11.54 12.48
C SER A 86 2.34 -11.54 11.28
N ILE A 87 2.75 -10.94 10.17
CA ILE A 87 1.99 -10.89 8.93
C ILE A 87 2.90 -11.07 7.71
N VAL A 88 2.41 -11.81 6.73
CA VAL A 88 3.03 -11.88 5.39
C VAL A 88 2.07 -11.26 4.39
N VAL A 89 2.58 -10.35 3.57
CA VAL A 89 1.82 -9.64 2.56
C VAL A 89 2.31 -10.10 1.19
N ARG A 90 1.42 -10.65 0.39
CA ARG A 90 1.70 -11.02 -0.99
C ARG A 90 1.08 -9.97 -1.91
N VAL A 91 1.90 -9.44 -2.80
CA VAL A 91 1.49 -8.41 -3.74
C VAL A 91 1.81 -8.83 -5.17
N ARG A 92 1.12 -8.19 -6.10
CA ARG A 92 1.34 -8.29 -7.53
C ARG A 92 1.91 -6.98 -8.07
N ARG A 93 3.04 -7.11 -8.77
CA ARG A 93 3.71 -6.09 -9.56
C ARG A 93 3.51 -6.41 -11.04
N GLY A 94 3.01 -5.46 -11.82
CA GLY A 94 2.69 -5.66 -13.22
C GLY A 94 1.71 -6.81 -13.48
N SER A 95 1.93 -7.53 -14.58
CA SER A 95 1.02 -8.58 -15.02
C SER A 95 1.24 -9.94 -14.33
N GLU A 96 2.48 -10.30 -13.97
CA GLU A 96 2.82 -11.65 -13.50
C GLU A 96 3.91 -11.72 -12.41
N GLU A 97 4.44 -10.58 -11.94
CA GLU A 97 5.45 -10.58 -10.88
C GLU A 97 4.76 -10.57 -9.51
N LEU A 98 5.12 -11.53 -8.66
CA LEU A 98 4.56 -11.64 -7.31
C LEU A 98 5.70 -11.48 -6.30
N ALA A 99 5.54 -10.51 -5.40
CA ALA A 99 6.45 -10.30 -4.29
C ALA A 99 5.76 -10.64 -2.96
N GLU A 100 6.53 -11.14 -2.00
CA GLU A 100 6.06 -11.41 -0.65
C GLU A 100 6.94 -10.65 0.35
N LEU A 101 6.30 -9.95 1.28
CA LEU A 101 6.98 -9.26 2.38
C LEU A 101 6.54 -9.84 3.72
N GLN A 102 7.51 -10.22 4.54
CA GLN A 102 7.27 -10.53 5.94
C GLN A 102 7.39 -9.26 6.79
N ALA A 103 6.36 -9.00 7.58
CA ALA A 103 6.27 -7.80 8.40
C ALA A 103 5.64 -8.08 9.77
N CYS A 104 5.76 -7.09 10.64
CA CYS A 104 5.09 -7.03 11.92
C CYS A 104 4.09 -5.87 11.97
N ILE A 105 2.94 -6.13 12.59
CA ILE A 105 1.88 -5.15 12.80
C ILE A 105 2.29 -4.25 13.96
N VAL A 106 2.44 -2.96 13.70
CA VAL A 106 2.84 -1.95 14.69
C VAL A 106 1.86 -0.77 14.68
N PRO A 107 1.63 -0.13 15.84
CA PRO A 107 0.87 1.11 15.90
C PRO A 107 1.61 2.23 15.19
N ASN A 108 0.88 3.03 14.41
CA ASN A 108 1.41 4.24 13.81
C ASN A 108 1.30 5.40 14.79
N GLU A 109 2.40 5.71 15.47
CA GLU A 109 2.51 6.83 16.41
C GLU A 109 2.57 8.19 15.68
N LEU A 110 2.87 8.20 14.38
CA LEU A 110 3.10 9.43 13.59
C LEU A 110 1.84 10.00 12.95
N ALA A 111 0.77 9.20 12.82
CA ALA A 111 -0.48 9.68 12.26
C ALA A 111 -1.42 10.12 13.38
N ALA A 112 -2.04 11.31 13.21
CA ALA A 112 -3.13 11.78 14.08
C ALA A 112 -4.31 10.79 14.17
N LYS A 113 -4.39 9.82 13.25
CA LYS A 113 -5.32 8.69 13.27
C LYS A 113 -4.57 7.44 13.70
N LYS A 114 -5.05 6.77 14.77
CA LYS A 114 -4.57 5.48 15.31
C LYS A 114 -4.72 4.33 14.30
N GLY A 115 -3.93 4.37 13.24
CA GLY A 115 -3.81 3.30 12.26
C GLY A 115 -2.75 2.30 12.69
N LEU A 116 -2.89 1.07 12.22
CA LEU A 116 -1.82 0.09 12.27
C LEU A 116 -1.06 0.12 10.95
N VAL A 117 0.26 0.05 11.02
CA VAL A 117 1.17 -0.01 9.87
C VAL A 117 2.00 -1.27 9.97
N LEU A 118 2.63 -1.64 8.88
CA LEU A 118 3.46 -2.82 8.79
C LEU A 118 4.91 -2.39 8.79
N ARG A 119 5.72 -3.01 9.64
CA ARG A 119 7.17 -2.82 9.66
C ARG A 119 7.82 -4.12 9.24
N SER A 120 8.72 -4.09 8.27
CA SER A 120 9.40 -5.30 7.82
C SER A 120 10.18 -5.98 8.94
N ILE A 121 10.29 -7.30 8.87
CA ILE A 121 11.09 -8.10 9.80
C ILE A 121 12.58 -7.96 9.47
N ASP A 122 12.94 -7.87 8.19
CA ASP A 122 14.33 -7.78 7.72
C ASP A 122 14.93 -6.38 7.83
N ASP A 123 14.07 -5.34 7.78
CA ASP A 123 14.48 -3.95 8.00
C ASP A 123 13.47 -3.20 8.89
N PRO A 124 13.83 -2.87 10.16
CA PRO A 124 12.96 -2.16 11.08
C PRO A 124 12.69 -0.70 10.66
N ASN A 125 13.51 -0.12 9.77
CA ASN A 125 13.29 1.22 9.24
C ASN A 125 12.26 1.23 8.11
N TYR A 126 12.06 0.10 7.45
CA TYR A 126 11.12 -0.03 6.34
C TYR A 126 9.70 -0.23 6.88
N VAL A 127 8.85 0.78 6.64
CA VAL A 127 7.47 0.82 7.13
C VAL A 127 6.53 1.07 5.97
N VAL A 128 5.52 0.22 5.83
CA VAL A 128 4.51 0.28 4.79
C VAL A 128 3.10 0.36 5.36
N GLY A 129 2.22 1.00 4.61
CA GLY A 129 0.80 1.12 4.87
C GLY A 129 -0.04 0.54 3.73
N PHE A 130 -1.35 0.66 3.89
CA PHE A 130 -2.33 0.24 2.90
C PHE A 130 -3.20 1.41 2.47
N LEU A 131 -3.50 1.47 1.18
CA LEU A 131 -4.27 2.55 0.58
C LEU A 131 -5.24 2.01 -0.49
N ASP A 132 -6.47 2.53 -0.52
CA ASP A 132 -7.45 2.18 -1.55
C ASP A 132 -7.19 3.03 -2.81
N ARG A 133 -6.84 2.37 -3.92
CA ARG A 133 -6.61 3.01 -5.24
C ARG A 133 -7.27 2.20 -6.35
N THR A 134 -7.36 2.76 -7.56
CA THR A 134 -7.76 1.97 -8.73
C THR A 134 -6.58 1.13 -9.24
N GLU A 135 -6.85 0.05 -9.95
CA GLU A 135 -5.78 -0.78 -10.52
C GLU A 135 -4.91 0.00 -11.52
N ALA A 136 -5.52 0.90 -12.31
CA ALA A 136 -4.78 1.79 -13.21
C ALA A 136 -3.79 2.70 -12.46
N GLU A 137 -4.22 3.34 -11.37
CA GLU A 137 -3.33 4.15 -10.52
C GLU A 137 -2.19 3.32 -9.92
N CYS A 138 -2.46 2.06 -9.57
CA CYS A 138 -1.43 1.16 -9.03
C CYS A 138 -0.33 0.90 -10.08
N PHE A 139 -0.72 0.62 -11.33
CA PHE A 139 0.24 0.43 -12.41
C PHE A 139 1.04 1.69 -12.76
N GLU A 140 0.44 2.88 -12.66
CA GLU A 140 1.16 4.14 -12.86
C GLU A 140 2.23 4.40 -11.77
N LEU A 141 1.98 3.91 -10.55
CA LEU A 141 2.91 4.07 -9.43
C LEU A 141 4.00 3.00 -9.45
N GLN A 142 3.69 1.79 -9.96
CA GLN A 142 4.67 0.72 -10.13
C GLN A 142 5.76 1.18 -11.12
N GLY A 143 7.02 1.15 -10.68
CA GLY A 143 8.14 1.74 -11.43
C GLY A 143 8.55 3.15 -10.97
N THR A 144 7.75 3.81 -10.12
CA THR A 144 8.24 4.93 -9.32
C THR A 144 8.88 4.38 -8.05
N VAL A 145 10.20 4.42 -8.02
CA VAL A 145 10.94 3.93 -6.85
C VAL A 145 10.64 4.85 -5.67
N CYS A 146 10.40 4.27 -4.48
CA CYS A 146 10.30 4.98 -3.19
C CYS A 146 11.60 5.76 -2.77
N HIS A 147 12.49 6.12 -3.70
CA HIS A 147 13.82 6.68 -3.46
C HIS A 147 13.86 8.13 -3.00
N LEU A 148 12.74 8.84 -2.89
CA LEU A 148 12.80 10.27 -2.59
C LEU A 148 11.79 10.77 -1.56
N TRP A 149 11.84 10.22 -0.35
CA TRP A 149 11.51 11.04 0.82
C TRP A 149 12.59 11.00 1.92
N PRO A 150 13.87 11.36 1.65
CA PRO A 150 14.63 12.09 2.64
C PRO A 150 14.25 13.58 2.48
N THR A 151 13.33 14.08 3.31
CA THR A 151 13.25 15.50 3.67
C THR A 151 13.53 16.50 2.54
N PHE A 152 12.61 16.79 1.62
CA PHE A 152 12.62 18.12 0.99
C PHE A 152 11.20 18.64 0.72
N SER A 153 10.88 19.63 1.54
CA SER A 153 9.89 20.68 1.36
C SER A 153 9.68 21.11 -0.10
N ARG A 154 8.41 21.12 -0.55
CA ARG A 154 7.83 22.08 -1.52
C ARG A 154 8.76 22.65 -2.60
N VAL A 155 9.40 21.83 -3.45
CA VAL A 155 9.89 22.27 -4.78
C VAL A 155 9.88 21.04 -5.70
N PHE A 156 9.55 21.24 -6.98
CA PHE A 156 9.23 20.29 -8.05
C PHE A 156 7.78 19.79 -8.05
N LEU A 157 6.80 20.27 -8.81
CA LEU A 157 6.69 21.07 -10.05
C LEU A 157 7.64 20.67 -11.21
N VAL A 158 7.04 20.28 -12.32
CA VAL A 158 7.66 20.13 -13.65
C VAL A 158 8.51 18.85 -13.84
N CYS A 159 7.83 17.71 -13.94
CA CYS A 159 8.27 16.63 -14.84
C CYS A 159 7.12 16.18 -15.76
N LEU A 160 6.24 17.13 -16.11
CA LEU A 160 5.63 17.15 -17.44
C LEU A 160 6.58 17.96 -18.32
N LEU A 161 6.79 17.49 -19.55
CA LEU A 161 7.59 18.09 -20.63
C LEU A 161 9.09 17.83 -20.54
N THR A 162 9.55 16.70 -21.07
CA THR A 162 10.24 16.63 -22.38
C THR A 162 10.73 15.20 -22.61
N PHE A 163 9.91 14.40 -23.28
CA PHE A 163 10.37 13.17 -23.93
C PHE A 163 10.57 13.51 -25.41
N GLU A 164 11.75 14.03 -25.74
CA GLU A 164 12.31 14.07 -27.09
C GLU A 164 13.76 13.56 -26.97
N LEU A 165 14.05 12.59 -27.82
CA LEU A 165 15.28 11.83 -28.16
C LEU A 165 16.62 12.63 -28.16
N PRO A 166 17.79 12.01 -28.49
CA PRO A 166 18.21 10.60 -28.50
C PRO A 166 19.57 10.34 -27.79
N CYS A 167 19.91 9.05 -27.66
CA CYS A 167 21.26 8.55 -27.44
C CYS A 167 22.26 9.11 -28.46
N PHE A 168 23.41 9.63 -28.03
CA PHE A 168 24.64 9.51 -28.79
C PHE A 168 25.86 9.35 -27.88
N PHE A 169 26.48 8.18 -28.03
CA PHE A 169 27.78 7.74 -27.53
C PHE A 169 28.87 8.68 -28.07
N ASN A 170 29.83 9.09 -27.25
CA ASN A 170 31.07 9.71 -27.75
C ASN A 170 32.28 9.00 -27.13
N ASN A 171 33.25 8.70 -27.98
CA ASN A 171 34.58 8.21 -27.66
C ASN A 171 35.55 9.37 -27.91
#